data_AF-A0A2T1C2F7-F1
#
_entry.id   AF-A0A2T1C2F7-F1
#
_cell.length_a   1.000
_cell.length_b   1.000
_cell.length_c   1.000
_cell.angle_alpha   90.00
_cell.angle_beta   90.00
_cell.angle_gamma   90.00
#
_symmetry.space_group_name_H-M   'P 1'
#
loop_
_entity.id
_entity.type
_entity.pdbx_description
1 polymer ?
#
loop_
_entity_poly.entity_id
_entity_poly.type
_entity_poly.pdbx_seq_one_letter_code
_entity_poly.pdbx_strand_id
1 'polypeptide(L)'
;MPKTYLITLFLGCLLTFTTCTSVANAAPLPPNSGAINVKDLGAVGDGVTDDTEVLQKALNDKTKFIYLPNGTYLVCGTLKWGNPEKRTVIEGESREGVIIRLQDKCPNFDNPKRPKPVISALQAEKTGQAFRNSIYDLTIDVGADNPGAIGIEFVNNNQGGIRNVTIRSSDSKQRGAIGLALTKKWPGPGLIKNVKISGFDYGIKVIHPEYSMIFEDLVLENQKIVGIQNQTNIISIRKLKSNNSVPVIRQVDDARGLVVVIDGNFSGGSSKYAAIENSQGVLYARNIRTSGYKAAINNQGKIVAGNIVNEFVSEQPYRLFKVKRNSLRMPVLETPNIVPDELKDWVSVTEFGAKSGFKNDSTEAIQKAIDSGKSTIYFPKGEYLISNTIYLRGNVKRIIGMESAILAKGEAFQDREIPVFRLESGTSDVVSIERFWAMYGSKANYWVEQADSRTLVLRNLMMGNYRNTVSGKLFIEDVAGDVWEFNRQSVWVRQLNTEINQRKILNNGGSLWILGLKTEKAGTIIETINGGMTEVLGGLIYPASTQVSPDEPAFISQESQLSVVIGESQYNRGGRYQIMIQDTKGGVTRILENRNLPRRAGGSLVPLYSGSNSAEKEQEKPEKCWLFK
;
A
#
# COMPACT_ATOMS: atom_id res chain seq x y z
N MET A 1 40.06 -61.66 -4.54
CA MET A 1 39.16 -61.08 -3.52
C MET A 1 38.67 -59.73 -4.03
N PRO A 2 37.38 -59.56 -4.37
CA PRO A 2 36.88 -58.35 -5.02
C PRO A 2 36.34 -57.32 -4.01
N LYS A 3 36.37 -56.05 -4.46
CA LYS A 3 35.96 -54.83 -3.76
C LYS A 3 34.46 -54.79 -3.50
N THR A 4 34.06 -54.50 -2.27
CA THR A 4 32.67 -54.22 -1.87
C THR A 4 32.36 -52.74 -2.10
N TYR A 5 31.34 -52.45 -2.91
CA TYR A 5 30.78 -51.12 -3.10
C TYR A 5 29.77 -50.83 -1.98
N LEU A 6 29.94 -49.72 -1.26
CA LEU A 6 28.91 -49.16 -0.38
C LEU A 6 28.03 -48.22 -1.23
N ILE A 7 26.77 -48.61 -1.44
CA ILE A 7 25.73 -47.75 -2.02
C ILE A 7 25.06 -47.01 -0.86
N THR A 8 25.28 -45.71 -0.74
CA THR A 8 24.56 -44.85 0.20
C THR A 8 23.27 -44.38 -0.46
N LEU A 9 22.14 -44.94 -0.03
CA LEU A 9 20.79 -44.57 -0.47
C LEU A 9 20.44 -43.17 0.10
N PHE A 10 20.32 -42.15 -0.76
CA PHE A 10 19.74 -40.86 -0.39
C PHE A 10 18.21 -41.00 -0.31
N LEU A 11 17.64 -41.12 0.89
CA LEU A 11 16.21 -40.95 1.10
C LEU A 11 15.86 -39.46 0.94
N GLY A 12 15.25 -39.10 -0.19
CA GLY A 12 14.65 -37.79 -0.41
C GLY A 12 13.44 -37.61 0.50
N CYS A 13 13.58 -36.79 1.53
CA CYS A 13 12.47 -36.37 2.37
C CYS A 13 11.63 -35.34 1.57
N LEU A 14 10.53 -35.79 0.98
CA LEU A 14 9.53 -34.93 0.35
C LEU A 14 8.79 -34.16 1.47
N LEU A 15 9.26 -32.96 1.78
CA LEU A 15 8.50 -32.00 2.59
C LEU A 15 7.32 -31.51 1.76
N THR A 16 6.18 -32.16 1.91
CA THR A 16 4.89 -31.65 1.45
C THR A 16 4.54 -30.43 2.30
N PHE A 17 4.78 -29.23 1.79
CA PHE A 17 4.21 -28.01 2.34
C PHE A 17 2.71 -28.02 2.08
N THR A 18 1.92 -28.52 3.02
CA THR A 18 0.51 -28.20 3.11
C THR A 18 0.40 -26.72 3.48
N THR A 19 0.26 -25.86 2.48
CA THR A 19 -0.16 -24.48 2.70
C THR A 19 -1.61 -24.53 3.19
N CYS A 20 -1.80 -24.45 4.50
CA CYS A 20 -3.10 -24.14 5.07
C CYS A 20 -3.41 -22.69 4.69
N THR A 21 -4.00 -22.48 3.52
CA THR A 21 -4.60 -21.20 3.17
C THR A 21 -5.86 -21.08 4.03
N SER A 22 -5.75 -20.42 5.20
CA SER A 22 -6.95 -19.98 5.90
C SER A 22 -7.71 -19.09 4.95
N VAL A 23 -8.92 -19.51 4.55
CA VAL A 23 -9.84 -18.66 3.79
C VAL A 23 -10.08 -17.44 4.68
N ALA A 24 -9.49 -16.31 4.32
CA ALA A 24 -9.73 -15.06 5.01
C ALA A 24 -11.14 -14.62 4.64
N ASN A 25 -12.13 -15.11 5.38
CA ASN A 25 -13.47 -14.54 5.38
C ASN A 25 -13.36 -13.11 5.90
N ALA A 26 -14.11 -12.17 5.32
CA ALA A 26 -14.25 -10.86 5.94
C ALA A 26 -14.91 -11.05 7.32
N ALA A 27 -14.64 -10.14 8.25
CA ALA A 27 -15.37 -10.13 9.51
C ALA A 27 -16.87 -9.92 9.19
N PRO A 28 -17.81 -10.69 9.76
CA PRO A 28 -19.22 -10.34 9.64
C PRO A 28 -19.41 -8.92 10.18
N LEU A 29 -20.09 -8.06 9.43
CA LEU A 29 -20.40 -6.72 9.92
C LEU A 29 -21.50 -6.82 10.99
N PRO A 30 -21.34 -6.17 12.16
CA PRO A 30 -22.42 -6.06 13.13
C PRO A 30 -23.68 -5.44 12.49
N PRO A 31 -24.90 -5.87 12.89
CA PRO A 31 -26.14 -5.36 12.31
C PRO A 31 -26.29 -3.84 12.37
N ASN A 32 -25.78 -3.20 13.43
CA ASN A 32 -25.79 -1.74 13.61
C ASN A 32 -24.49 -1.07 13.11
N SER A 33 -23.71 -1.69 12.21
CA SER A 33 -22.46 -1.13 11.67
C SER A 33 -22.65 0.21 10.95
N GLY A 34 -23.85 0.47 10.44
CA GLY A 34 -24.17 1.64 9.60
C GLY A 34 -23.76 1.47 8.13
N ALA A 35 -23.42 0.25 7.71
CA ALA A 35 -23.32 -0.09 6.30
C ALA A 35 -24.71 -0.25 5.67
N ILE A 36 -24.81 0.03 4.38
CA ILE A 36 -25.98 -0.29 3.57
C ILE A 36 -25.81 -1.71 3.05
N ASN A 37 -26.67 -2.63 3.50
CA ASN A 37 -26.76 -3.94 2.90
C ASN A 37 -27.57 -3.86 1.60
N VAL A 38 -26.98 -4.28 0.49
CA VAL A 38 -27.63 -4.22 -0.83
C VAL A 38 -28.90 -5.08 -0.91
N LYS A 39 -29.00 -6.16 -0.14
CA LYS A 39 -30.20 -7.00 -0.11
C LYS A 39 -31.39 -6.29 0.54
N ASP A 40 -31.15 -5.38 1.48
CA ASP A 40 -32.20 -4.53 2.06
C ASP A 40 -32.75 -3.51 1.04
N LEU A 41 -31.98 -3.24 -0.02
CA LEU A 41 -32.41 -2.41 -1.14
C LEU A 41 -33.10 -3.21 -2.27
N GLY A 42 -33.17 -4.54 -2.14
CA GLY A 42 -33.78 -5.44 -3.12
C GLY A 42 -32.82 -6.13 -4.07
N ALA A 43 -31.50 -6.06 -3.86
CA ALA A 43 -30.56 -6.85 -4.64
C ALA A 43 -30.76 -8.34 -4.37
N VAL A 44 -30.84 -9.14 -5.42
CA VAL A 44 -31.17 -10.57 -5.31
C VAL A 44 -29.90 -11.40 -5.14
N GLY A 45 -28.87 -11.15 -5.95
CA GLY A 45 -27.60 -11.87 -5.86
C GLY A 45 -27.69 -13.36 -6.25
N ASP A 46 -28.60 -13.72 -7.16
CA ASP A 46 -28.84 -15.10 -7.64
C ASP A 46 -28.06 -15.47 -8.93
N GLY A 47 -27.35 -14.52 -9.53
CA GLY A 47 -26.61 -14.67 -10.78
C GLY A 47 -27.47 -14.59 -12.04
N VAL A 48 -28.76 -14.29 -11.92
CA VAL A 48 -29.74 -14.25 -13.01
C VAL A 48 -30.45 -12.90 -13.07
N THR A 49 -30.89 -12.39 -11.94
CA THR A 49 -31.55 -11.08 -11.83
C THR A 49 -30.53 -9.96 -12.06
N ASP A 50 -30.86 -9.00 -12.92
CA ASP A 50 -30.02 -7.82 -13.14
C ASP A 50 -30.09 -6.89 -11.93
N ASP A 51 -29.02 -6.89 -11.14
CA ASP A 51 -28.86 -6.08 -9.93
C ASP A 51 -28.22 -4.70 -10.23
N THR A 52 -28.05 -4.31 -11.50
CA THR A 52 -27.33 -3.07 -11.87
C THR A 52 -27.94 -1.83 -11.22
N GLU A 53 -29.26 -1.64 -11.32
CA GLU A 53 -29.93 -0.43 -10.82
C GLU A 53 -29.87 -0.33 -9.30
N VAL A 54 -30.09 -1.44 -8.59
CA VAL A 54 -30.09 -1.48 -7.12
C VAL A 54 -28.69 -1.29 -6.55
N LEU A 55 -27.66 -1.90 -7.16
CA LEU A 55 -26.27 -1.65 -6.77
C LEU A 55 -25.87 -0.21 -7.06
N GLN A 56 -26.27 0.35 -8.19
CA GLN A 56 -25.98 1.75 -8.50
C GLN A 56 -26.69 2.71 -7.52
N LYS A 57 -27.91 2.37 -7.09
CA LYS A 57 -28.62 3.11 -6.04
C LYS A 57 -27.85 3.10 -4.73
N ALA A 58 -27.31 1.95 -4.31
CA ALA A 58 -26.48 1.85 -3.11
C ALA A 58 -25.23 2.76 -3.19
N LEU A 59 -24.57 2.82 -4.35
CA LEU A 59 -23.37 3.66 -4.57
C LEU A 59 -23.67 5.16 -4.60
N ASN A 60 -24.90 5.52 -4.97
CA ASN A 60 -25.38 6.90 -4.96
C ASN A 60 -25.78 7.37 -3.55
N ASP A 61 -25.96 6.46 -2.60
CA ASP A 61 -26.31 6.81 -1.23
C ASP A 61 -25.21 7.63 -0.53
N LYS A 62 -25.64 8.54 0.35
CA LYS A 62 -24.74 9.43 1.12
C LYS A 62 -23.97 8.69 2.23
N THR A 63 -24.41 7.49 2.61
CA THR A 63 -23.75 6.64 3.60
C THR A 63 -22.39 6.17 3.09
N LYS A 64 -22.25 5.87 1.79
CA LYS A 64 -20.97 5.53 1.14
C LYS A 64 -20.21 4.34 1.76
N PHE A 65 -20.87 3.54 2.59
CA PHE A 65 -20.36 2.26 3.07
C PHE A 65 -21.37 1.19 2.66
N ILE A 66 -21.02 0.41 1.63
CA ILE A 66 -21.90 -0.53 0.96
C ILE A 66 -21.40 -1.94 1.28
N TYR A 67 -22.31 -2.78 1.77
CA TYR A 67 -22.05 -4.17 2.12
C TYR A 67 -22.80 -5.12 1.18
N LEU A 68 -22.09 -6.10 0.65
CA LEU A 68 -22.65 -7.16 -0.18
C LEU A 68 -22.56 -8.50 0.57
N PRO A 69 -23.69 -9.09 0.99
CA PRO A 69 -23.72 -10.48 1.44
C PRO A 69 -23.28 -11.43 0.31
N ASN A 70 -22.91 -12.66 0.67
CA ASN A 70 -22.60 -13.70 -0.32
C ASN A 70 -23.76 -13.86 -1.35
N GLY A 71 -23.37 -13.99 -2.62
CA GLY A 71 -24.26 -13.97 -3.78
C GLY A 71 -23.52 -13.63 -5.07
N THR A 72 -24.14 -13.95 -6.21
CA THR A 72 -23.69 -13.50 -7.53
C THR A 72 -24.61 -12.39 -8.01
N TYR A 73 -24.11 -11.18 -8.07
CA TYR A 73 -24.87 -10.01 -8.51
C TYR A 73 -24.60 -9.78 -9.99
N LEU A 74 -25.56 -10.15 -10.84
CA LEU A 74 -25.45 -9.96 -12.28
C LEU A 74 -25.62 -8.47 -12.60
N VAL A 75 -24.74 -7.92 -13.42
CA VAL A 75 -24.85 -6.54 -13.91
C VAL A 75 -24.67 -6.50 -15.41
N CYS A 76 -25.34 -5.57 -16.10
CA CYS A 76 -25.05 -5.24 -17.49
C CYS A 76 -24.88 -3.73 -17.66
N GLY A 77 -23.77 -3.22 -17.12
CA GLY A 77 -23.45 -1.80 -17.13
C GLY A 77 -22.18 -1.49 -16.35
N THR A 78 -21.87 -0.20 -16.25
CA THR A 78 -20.80 0.29 -15.37
C THR A 78 -21.43 0.77 -14.07
N LEU A 79 -21.02 0.19 -12.95
CA LEU A 79 -21.27 0.73 -11.61
C LEU A 79 -20.28 1.86 -11.32
N LYS A 80 -20.79 3.03 -10.95
CA LYS A 80 -19.99 4.23 -10.70
C LYS A 80 -20.16 4.76 -9.29
N TRP A 81 -19.11 5.33 -8.73
CA TRP A 81 -19.20 5.97 -7.41
C TRP A 81 -20.14 7.17 -7.50
N GLY A 82 -21.05 7.32 -6.54
CA GLY A 82 -21.93 8.48 -6.50
C GLY A 82 -21.18 9.75 -6.06
N ASN A 83 -21.75 10.92 -6.36
CA ASN A 83 -21.21 12.21 -5.94
C ASN A 83 -21.32 12.47 -4.41
N PRO A 84 -20.33 13.15 -3.79
CA PRO A 84 -18.98 13.34 -4.30
C PRO A 84 -18.23 12.01 -4.37
N GLU A 85 -17.34 11.84 -5.34
CA GLU A 85 -16.63 10.60 -5.68
C GLU A 85 -15.48 10.27 -4.71
N LYS A 86 -15.77 10.30 -3.40
CA LYS A 86 -14.83 10.07 -2.32
C LYS A 86 -15.51 9.35 -1.16
N ARG A 87 -14.72 8.68 -0.33
CA ARG A 87 -15.13 7.99 0.89
C ARG A 87 -16.13 6.87 0.65
N THR A 88 -16.14 6.32 -0.56
CA THR A 88 -16.97 5.17 -0.90
C THR A 88 -16.20 3.89 -0.64
N VAL A 89 -16.74 3.05 0.23
CA VAL A 89 -16.23 1.72 0.54
C VAL A 89 -17.26 0.71 0.11
N ILE A 90 -16.86 -0.23 -0.75
CA ILE A 90 -17.60 -1.45 -1.04
C ILE A 90 -16.89 -2.60 -0.34
N GLU A 91 -17.63 -3.39 0.43
CA GLU A 91 -17.10 -4.55 1.17
C GLU A 91 -18.03 -5.74 0.95
N GLY A 92 -17.47 -6.83 0.44
CA GLY A 92 -18.18 -8.11 0.39
C GLY A 92 -18.03 -8.90 1.69
N GLU A 93 -18.99 -9.78 1.97
CA GLU A 93 -18.91 -10.75 3.06
C GLU A 93 -17.70 -11.70 2.92
N SER A 94 -17.34 -12.05 1.69
CA SER A 94 -16.15 -12.84 1.41
C SER A 94 -15.69 -12.66 -0.04
N ARG A 95 -14.38 -12.74 -0.24
CA ARG A 95 -13.75 -12.63 -1.56
C ARG A 95 -14.34 -13.59 -2.59
N GLU A 96 -14.56 -14.85 -2.23
CA GLU A 96 -15.00 -15.89 -3.17
C GLU A 96 -16.53 -16.05 -3.21
N GLY A 97 -17.24 -15.68 -2.14
CA GLY A 97 -18.70 -15.81 -2.06
C GLY A 97 -19.47 -14.61 -2.59
N VAL A 98 -18.85 -13.44 -2.71
CA VAL A 98 -19.43 -12.24 -3.34
C VAL A 98 -18.88 -12.06 -4.74
N ILE A 99 -19.72 -12.19 -5.77
CA ILE A 99 -19.31 -12.05 -7.17
C ILE A 99 -20.17 -10.98 -7.82
N ILE A 100 -19.58 -9.85 -8.20
CA ILE A 100 -20.21 -8.92 -9.15
C ILE A 100 -19.82 -9.40 -10.55
N ARG A 101 -20.79 -9.91 -11.30
CA ARG A 101 -20.58 -10.54 -12.61
C ARG A 101 -21.18 -9.70 -13.72
N LEU A 102 -20.36 -9.26 -14.68
CA LEU A 102 -20.86 -8.69 -15.92
C LEU A 102 -21.55 -9.79 -16.75
N GLN A 103 -22.75 -9.50 -17.25
CA GLN A 103 -23.48 -10.38 -18.15
C GLN A 103 -22.65 -10.71 -19.39
N ASP A 104 -22.72 -11.96 -19.83
CA ASP A 104 -22.08 -12.39 -21.08
C ASP A 104 -22.63 -11.58 -22.26
N LYS A 105 -21.76 -11.18 -23.19
CA LYS A 105 -22.14 -10.32 -24.35
C LYS A 105 -22.88 -9.05 -23.95
N CYS A 106 -22.55 -8.45 -22.80
CA CYS A 106 -23.20 -7.22 -22.36
C CYS A 106 -22.92 -6.08 -23.37
N PRO A 107 -23.95 -5.38 -23.89
CA PRO A 107 -23.77 -4.35 -24.90
C PRO A 107 -22.73 -3.28 -24.50
N ASN A 108 -21.89 -2.90 -25.46
CA ASN A 108 -20.80 -1.92 -25.32
C ASN A 108 -19.56 -2.38 -24.54
N PHE A 109 -19.44 -3.67 -24.22
CA PHE A 109 -18.24 -4.28 -23.64
C PHE A 109 -17.48 -5.18 -24.63
N ASP A 110 -17.81 -5.11 -25.92
CA ASP A 110 -17.30 -5.94 -27.01
C ASP A 110 -16.11 -5.33 -27.77
N ASN A 111 -15.81 -4.05 -27.55
CA ASN A 111 -14.77 -3.33 -28.31
C ASN A 111 -13.47 -3.10 -27.47
N PRO A 112 -12.39 -3.88 -27.69
CA PRO A 112 -11.13 -3.70 -26.97
C PRO A 112 -10.41 -2.37 -27.27
N LYS A 113 -10.75 -1.68 -28.37
CA LYS A 113 -10.20 -0.35 -28.69
C LYS A 113 -10.92 0.78 -27.95
N ARG A 114 -12.09 0.51 -27.37
CA ARG A 114 -12.88 1.44 -26.55
C ARG A 114 -13.27 0.75 -25.24
N PRO A 115 -12.28 0.38 -24.42
CA PRO A 115 -12.54 -0.47 -23.27
C PRO A 115 -13.36 0.28 -22.21
N LYS A 116 -14.20 -0.47 -21.48
CA LYS A 116 -15.19 0.08 -20.54
C LYS A 116 -15.18 -0.69 -19.21
N PRO A 117 -15.19 -0.01 -18.05
CA PRO A 117 -15.18 -0.68 -16.75
C PRO A 117 -16.51 -1.26 -16.32
N VAL A 118 -16.48 -2.40 -15.62
CA VAL A 118 -17.60 -2.92 -14.83
C VAL A 118 -17.77 -2.06 -13.58
N ILE A 119 -16.67 -1.76 -12.89
CA ILE A 119 -16.63 -0.83 -11.76
C ILE A 119 -15.75 0.38 -12.10
N SER A 120 -16.28 1.59 -11.92
CA SER A 120 -15.53 2.84 -11.95
C SER A 120 -15.62 3.56 -10.61
N ALA A 121 -14.48 3.77 -9.96
CA ALA A 121 -14.39 4.51 -8.70
C ALA A 121 -14.63 6.03 -8.85
N LEU A 122 -14.99 6.49 -10.05
CA LEU A 122 -15.23 7.88 -10.42
C LEU A 122 -16.37 7.98 -11.45
N GLN A 123 -16.97 9.17 -11.58
CA GLN A 123 -17.75 9.60 -12.74
C GLN A 123 -16.99 10.65 -13.56
N ALA A 124 -16.11 11.43 -12.91
CA ALA A 124 -15.28 12.45 -13.53
C ALA A 124 -13.93 11.92 -14.06
N GLU A 125 -13.37 12.63 -15.04
CA GLU A 125 -12.09 12.28 -15.66
C GLU A 125 -10.85 12.64 -14.82
N LYS A 126 -10.99 13.52 -13.82
CA LYS A 126 -9.89 14.05 -13.00
C LYS A 126 -10.34 14.32 -11.58
N THR A 127 -9.62 13.78 -10.59
CA THR A 127 -9.77 14.21 -9.20
C THR A 127 -8.49 13.94 -8.41
N GLY A 128 -7.99 14.96 -7.71
CA GLY A 128 -6.93 14.81 -6.69
C GLY A 128 -7.52 14.71 -5.29
N GLN A 129 -8.83 14.45 -5.18
CA GLN A 129 -9.60 14.45 -3.95
C GLN A 129 -10.53 13.23 -3.82
N ALA A 130 -10.22 12.13 -4.51
CA ALA A 130 -10.88 10.82 -4.37
C ALA A 130 -10.48 10.13 -3.06
N PHE A 131 -10.55 10.86 -1.95
CA PHE A 131 -10.04 10.38 -0.67
C PHE A 131 -10.84 9.18 -0.18
N ARG A 132 -10.16 8.15 0.34
CA ARG A 132 -10.75 7.01 1.05
C ARG A 132 -11.65 6.10 0.22
N ASN A 133 -11.55 6.14 -1.11
CA ASN A 133 -12.24 5.16 -1.95
C ASN A 133 -11.61 3.78 -1.79
N SER A 134 -12.43 2.75 -1.55
CA SER A 134 -11.94 1.41 -1.28
C SER A 134 -12.85 0.28 -1.78
N ILE A 135 -12.27 -0.86 -2.14
CA ILE A 135 -12.99 -2.09 -2.53
C ILE A 135 -12.37 -3.28 -1.79
N TYR A 136 -13.18 -3.98 -1.00
CA TYR A 136 -12.73 -5.08 -0.14
C TYR A 136 -13.52 -6.37 -0.35
N ASP A 137 -12.83 -7.49 -0.21
CA ASP A 137 -13.43 -8.80 0.09
C ASP A 137 -14.50 -9.26 -0.92
N LEU A 138 -14.23 -9.14 -2.22
CA LEU A 138 -15.16 -9.57 -3.29
C LEU A 138 -14.45 -10.02 -4.58
N THR A 139 -15.21 -10.59 -5.50
CA THR A 139 -14.78 -10.93 -6.85
C THR A 139 -15.50 -10.08 -7.90
N ILE A 140 -14.75 -9.58 -8.89
CA ILE A 140 -15.26 -9.01 -10.13
C ILE A 140 -15.01 -9.99 -11.27
N ASP A 141 -16.08 -10.42 -11.95
CA ASP A 141 -16.03 -11.32 -13.11
C ASP A 141 -16.57 -10.60 -14.35
N VAL A 142 -15.77 -10.47 -15.41
CA VAL A 142 -16.19 -9.76 -16.63
C VAL A 142 -17.02 -10.60 -17.60
N GLY A 143 -17.40 -11.82 -17.22
CA GLY A 143 -18.22 -12.70 -18.06
C GLY A 143 -17.50 -13.19 -19.32
N ALA A 144 -18.26 -13.84 -20.21
CA ALA A 144 -17.79 -14.30 -21.52
C ALA A 144 -18.15 -13.31 -22.64
N ASP A 145 -17.36 -13.33 -23.73
CA ASP A 145 -17.58 -12.52 -24.94
C ASP A 145 -17.59 -10.99 -24.69
N ASN A 146 -16.91 -10.52 -23.64
CA ASN A 146 -16.74 -9.09 -23.32
C ASN A 146 -15.27 -8.63 -23.48
N PRO A 147 -14.64 -8.73 -24.68
CA PRO A 147 -13.22 -8.41 -24.88
C PRO A 147 -12.86 -6.92 -24.62
N GLY A 148 -13.82 -6.01 -24.60
CA GLY A 148 -13.66 -4.61 -24.22
C GLY A 148 -13.79 -4.33 -22.73
N ALA A 149 -14.06 -5.33 -21.90
CA ALA A 149 -14.27 -5.08 -20.47
C ALA A 149 -12.99 -4.73 -19.72
N ILE A 150 -13.09 -3.71 -18.88
CA ILE A 150 -12.17 -3.44 -17.78
C ILE A 150 -12.83 -3.99 -16.51
N GLY A 151 -12.11 -4.73 -15.68
CA GLY A 151 -12.66 -5.19 -14.40
C GLY A 151 -12.96 -4.00 -13.48
N ILE A 152 -11.91 -3.27 -13.11
CA ILE A 152 -12.00 -2.09 -12.24
C ILE A 152 -11.22 -0.93 -12.84
N GLU A 153 -11.86 0.23 -12.98
CA GLU A 153 -11.19 1.53 -13.15
C GLU A 153 -11.15 2.23 -11.79
N PHE A 154 -9.96 2.42 -11.24
CA PHE A 154 -9.77 2.83 -9.86
C PHE A 154 -9.00 4.14 -9.73
N VAL A 155 -9.47 4.99 -8.83
CA VAL A 155 -8.75 6.16 -8.35
C VAL A 155 -9.08 6.33 -6.87
N ASN A 156 -8.03 6.55 -6.09
CA ASN A 156 -8.10 6.95 -4.71
C ASN A 156 -7.00 7.99 -4.45
N ASN A 157 -7.12 8.77 -3.38
CA ASN A 157 -6.07 9.67 -2.92
C ASN A 157 -5.92 9.60 -1.40
N ASN A 158 -4.73 9.90 -0.89
CA ASN A 158 -4.34 10.01 0.53
C ASN A 158 -4.43 8.72 1.35
N GLN A 159 -5.60 8.09 1.37
CA GLN A 159 -5.93 6.82 2.01
C GLN A 159 -6.95 6.12 1.11
N GLY A 160 -6.91 4.80 1.03
CA GLY A 160 -7.81 3.96 0.26
C GLY A 160 -7.07 2.93 -0.58
N GLY A 161 -7.81 1.97 -1.13
CA GLY A 161 -7.19 0.91 -1.88
C GLY A 161 -8.11 -0.26 -2.20
N ILE A 162 -7.50 -1.34 -2.67
CA ILE A 162 -8.19 -2.59 -2.99
C ILE A 162 -7.53 -3.68 -2.16
N ARG A 163 -8.33 -4.44 -1.40
CA ARG A 163 -7.81 -5.49 -0.52
C ARG A 163 -8.62 -6.76 -0.61
N ASN A 164 -7.95 -7.90 -0.74
CA ASN A 164 -8.58 -9.22 -0.80
C ASN A 164 -9.63 -9.33 -1.92
N VAL A 165 -9.23 -8.99 -3.15
CA VAL A 165 -10.13 -8.98 -4.32
C VAL A 165 -9.62 -9.90 -5.42
N THR A 166 -10.53 -10.62 -6.06
CA THR A 166 -10.26 -11.30 -7.33
C THR A 166 -10.87 -10.50 -8.48
N ILE A 167 -10.11 -10.29 -9.56
CA ILE A 167 -10.60 -9.75 -10.84
C ILE A 167 -10.36 -10.84 -11.89
N ARG A 168 -11.39 -11.31 -12.57
CA ARG A 168 -11.24 -12.42 -13.53
C ARG A 168 -12.07 -12.25 -14.78
N SER A 169 -11.63 -12.93 -15.84
CA SER A 169 -12.46 -13.25 -16.99
C SER A 169 -12.89 -14.71 -16.93
N SER A 170 -14.20 -14.96 -17.00
CA SER A 170 -14.75 -16.32 -17.17
C SER A 170 -14.90 -16.73 -18.64
N ASP A 171 -14.47 -15.89 -19.58
CA ASP A 171 -14.37 -16.24 -21.00
C ASP A 171 -13.45 -17.46 -21.20
N SER A 172 -13.85 -18.41 -22.03
CA SER A 172 -13.06 -19.62 -22.31
C SER A 172 -11.69 -19.32 -22.94
N LYS A 173 -11.56 -18.16 -23.61
CA LYS A 173 -10.29 -17.64 -24.15
C LYS A 173 -9.66 -16.61 -23.22
N GLN A 174 -10.14 -16.43 -21.99
CA GLN A 174 -9.63 -15.47 -21.00
C GLN A 174 -9.61 -14.01 -21.53
N ARG A 175 -10.59 -13.64 -22.37
CA ARG A 175 -10.68 -12.30 -22.99
C ARG A 175 -11.17 -11.22 -22.02
N GLY A 176 -10.66 -10.01 -22.22
CA GLY A 176 -10.98 -8.78 -21.49
C GLY A 176 -9.86 -7.78 -21.78
N ALA A 177 -10.11 -6.48 -21.68
CA ALA A 177 -9.11 -5.49 -22.04
C ALA A 177 -8.10 -5.26 -20.91
N ILE A 178 -8.57 -4.95 -19.71
CA ILE A 178 -7.71 -4.59 -18.56
C ILE A 178 -8.31 -5.13 -17.28
N GLY A 179 -7.53 -5.84 -16.45
CA GLY A 179 -8.01 -6.25 -15.12
C GLY A 179 -8.25 -5.04 -14.21
N LEU A 180 -7.17 -4.29 -13.92
CA LEU A 180 -7.19 -3.08 -13.11
C LEU A 180 -6.61 -1.89 -13.89
N ALA A 181 -7.44 -0.87 -14.13
CA ALA A 181 -7.07 0.36 -14.81
C ALA A 181 -6.85 1.50 -13.80
N LEU A 182 -5.61 1.97 -13.71
CA LEU A 182 -5.17 3.17 -13.00
C LEU A 182 -4.80 4.25 -14.04
N THR A 183 -5.73 4.49 -14.95
CA THR A 183 -5.52 5.23 -16.20
C THR A 183 -6.15 6.62 -16.20
N LYS A 184 -6.97 6.94 -15.20
CA LYS A 184 -7.46 8.30 -14.96
C LYS A 184 -6.39 9.13 -14.25
N LYS A 185 -6.48 10.46 -14.36
CA LYS A 185 -5.46 11.34 -13.79
C LYS A 185 -5.38 11.20 -12.28
N TRP A 186 -4.13 11.25 -11.79
CA TRP A 186 -3.77 11.34 -10.39
C TRP A 186 -4.21 10.15 -9.52
N PRO A 187 -3.89 8.90 -9.90
CA PRO A 187 -4.13 7.75 -9.05
C PRO A 187 -3.15 7.75 -7.87
N GLY A 188 -3.68 7.62 -6.66
CA GLY A 188 -2.91 7.36 -5.45
C GLY A 188 -2.70 8.58 -4.54
N PRO A 189 -1.88 8.46 -3.47
CA PRO A 189 -1.31 7.19 -3.01
C PRO A 189 -2.41 6.19 -2.66
N GLY A 190 -2.16 4.91 -2.88
CA GLY A 190 -3.12 3.86 -2.57
C GLY A 190 -2.44 2.49 -2.44
N LEU A 191 -3.06 1.61 -1.65
CA LEU A 191 -2.57 0.27 -1.38
C LEU A 191 -3.45 -0.79 -2.05
N ILE A 192 -2.89 -1.54 -2.99
CA ILE A 192 -3.51 -2.69 -3.62
C ILE A 192 -2.88 -3.95 -3.03
N LYS A 193 -3.59 -4.65 -2.15
CA LYS A 193 -3.03 -5.75 -1.35
C LYS A 193 -3.83 -7.04 -1.44
N ASN A 194 -3.15 -8.17 -1.62
CA ASN A 194 -3.80 -9.49 -1.73
C ASN A 194 -4.86 -9.49 -2.86
N VAL A 195 -4.42 -9.19 -4.08
CA VAL A 195 -5.28 -9.13 -5.27
C VAL A 195 -4.85 -10.20 -6.26
N LYS A 196 -5.81 -10.88 -6.87
CA LYS A 196 -5.57 -11.82 -7.98
C LYS A 196 -6.24 -11.31 -9.24
N ILE A 197 -5.51 -11.30 -10.35
CA ILE A 197 -6.04 -10.95 -11.67
C ILE A 197 -5.78 -12.11 -12.65
N SER A 198 -6.85 -12.71 -13.18
CA SER A 198 -6.77 -13.80 -14.17
C SER A 198 -7.39 -13.41 -15.51
N GLY A 199 -6.65 -13.64 -16.59
CA GLY A 199 -7.04 -13.30 -17.96
C GLY A 199 -6.67 -11.87 -18.34
N PHE A 200 -7.42 -11.29 -19.27
CA PHE A 200 -7.23 -9.95 -19.83
C PHE A 200 -6.02 -9.79 -20.76
N ASP A 201 -6.04 -8.77 -21.61
CA ASP A 201 -4.86 -8.37 -22.38
C ASP A 201 -3.80 -7.78 -21.45
N TYR A 202 -4.22 -6.87 -20.58
CA TYR A 202 -3.40 -6.26 -19.54
C TYR A 202 -3.91 -6.64 -18.15
N GLY A 203 -3.03 -7.10 -17.26
CA GLY A 203 -3.41 -7.32 -15.86
C GLY A 203 -3.68 -5.99 -15.17
N ILE A 204 -2.68 -5.09 -15.20
CA ILE A 204 -2.75 -3.74 -14.63
C ILE A 204 -2.19 -2.73 -15.64
N LYS A 205 -2.85 -1.59 -15.81
CA LYS A 205 -2.31 -0.42 -16.53
C LYS A 205 -2.27 0.80 -15.64
N VAL A 206 -1.13 1.49 -15.59
CA VAL A 206 -0.91 2.75 -14.86
C VAL A 206 -0.33 3.77 -15.83
N ILE A 207 -0.91 4.98 -15.92
CA ILE A 207 -0.59 5.93 -17.01
C ILE A 207 -0.21 7.34 -16.58
N HIS A 208 -0.58 7.82 -15.39
CA HIS A 208 -0.33 9.22 -14.99
C HIS A 208 0.80 9.33 -13.96
N PRO A 209 1.59 10.41 -13.92
CA PRO A 209 2.81 10.46 -13.11
C PRO A 209 2.59 10.70 -11.62
N GLU A 210 1.46 11.28 -11.22
CA GLU A 210 1.26 11.75 -9.85
C GLU A 210 0.86 10.64 -8.86
N TYR A 211 1.19 10.95 -7.59
CA TYR A 211 0.81 10.34 -6.32
C TYR A 211 1.26 8.93 -5.97
N SER A 212 1.79 8.14 -6.91
CA SER A 212 2.35 6.79 -6.70
C SER A 212 1.36 5.70 -6.28
N MET A 213 1.63 4.43 -6.61
CA MET A 213 0.77 3.30 -6.26
C MET A 213 1.56 2.14 -5.66
N ILE A 214 1.00 1.50 -4.63
CA ILE A 214 1.63 0.41 -3.90
C ILE A 214 0.88 -0.90 -4.17
N PHE A 215 1.63 -1.97 -4.48
CA PHE A 215 1.11 -3.32 -4.68
C PHE A 215 1.84 -4.30 -3.74
N GLU A 216 1.09 -5.08 -2.97
CA GLU A 216 1.67 -6.16 -2.15
C GLU A 216 0.83 -7.44 -2.25
N ASP A 217 1.47 -8.61 -2.32
CA ASP A 217 0.78 -9.90 -2.46
C ASP A 217 -0.14 -9.93 -3.70
N LEU A 218 0.41 -9.57 -4.85
CA LEU A 218 -0.30 -9.52 -6.13
C LEU A 218 -0.06 -10.80 -6.93
N VAL A 219 -1.13 -11.40 -7.45
CA VAL A 219 -1.08 -12.57 -8.35
C VAL A 219 -1.61 -12.19 -9.71
N LEU A 220 -0.80 -12.37 -10.75
CA LEU A 220 -1.18 -12.11 -12.15
C LEU A 220 -1.02 -13.39 -12.97
N GLU A 221 -2.09 -13.83 -13.63
CA GLU A 221 -2.06 -15.04 -14.47
C GLU A 221 -2.84 -14.88 -15.77
N ASN A 222 -2.35 -15.52 -16.82
CA ASN A 222 -3.03 -15.63 -18.12
C ASN A 222 -3.31 -14.30 -18.84
N GLN A 223 -2.48 -13.27 -18.62
CA GLN A 223 -2.49 -12.04 -19.42
C GLN A 223 -1.98 -12.29 -20.84
N LYS A 224 -2.55 -11.58 -21.82
CA LYS A 224 -2.22 -11.78 -23.25
C LYS A 224 -1.20 -10.79 -23.83
N ILE A 225 -0.95 -9.66 -23.15
CA ILE A 225 0.01 -8.65 -23.60
C ILE A 225 1.08 -8.37 -22.54
N VAL A 226 0.69 -8.15 -21.29
CA VAL A 226 1.61 -7.91 -20.15
C VAL A 226 0.86 -8.01 -18.82
N GLY A 227 1.56 -8.47 -17.79
CA GLY A 227 1.07 -8.43 -16.41
C GLY A 227 0.77 -6.99 -15.95
N ILE A 228 1.80 -6.15 -15.83
CA ILE A 228 1.71 -4.74 -15.44
C ILE A 228 2.35 -3.87 -16.53
N GLN A 229 1.59 -2.93 -17.08
CA GLN A 229 2.14 -1.84 -17.87
C GLN A 229 2.19 -0.56 -17.03
N ASN A 230 3.39 -0.07 -16.78
CA ASN A 230 3.60 1.25 -16.18
C ASN A 230 3.99 2.27 -17.25
N GLN A 231 3.29 3.39 -17.28
CA GLN A 231 3.60 4.57 -18.08
C GLN A 231 3.66 5.75 -17.09
N THR A 232 4.86 6.31 -16.91
CA THR A 232 5.20 7.51 -16.10
C THR A 232 4.94 7.51 -14.58
N ASN A 233 4.11 6.63 -14.03
CA ASN A 233 3.84 6.59 -12.57
C ASN A 233 5.04 6.03 -11.77
N ILE A 234 5.01 6.24 -10.46
CA ILE A 234 5.89 5.58 -9.49
C ILE A 234 5.12 4.42 -8.86
N ILE A 235 5.54 3.18 -9.11
CA ILE A 235 4.90 2.01 -8.51
C ILE A 235 5.88 1.23 -7.63
N SER A 236 5.43 0.89 -6.43
CA SER A 236 6.17 0.05 -5.46
C SER A 236 5.47 -1.29 -5.32
N ILE A 237 6.20 -2.37 -5.59
CA ILE A 237 5.65 -3.72 -5.68
C ILE A 237 6.44 -4.64 -4.75
N ARG A 238 5.75 -5.39 -3.90
CA ARG A 238 6.33 -6.48 -3.11
C ARG A 238 5.54 -7.76 -3.30
N LYS A 239 6.22 -8.91 -3.36
CA LYS A 239 5.59 -10.24 -3.48
C LYS A 239 4.65 -10.37 -4.68
N LEU A 240 5.10 -9.90 -5.85
CA LEU A 240 4.41 -10.16 -7.11
C LEU A 240 4.66 -11.61 -7.54
N LYS A 241 3.59 -12.37 -7.70
CA LYS A 241 3.60 -13.68 -8.34
C LYS A 241 2.99 -13.56 -9.73
N SER A 242 3.70 -14.05 -10.74
CA SER A 242 3.21 -14.05 -12.12
C SER A 242 3.33 -15.44 -12.73
N ASN A 243 2.26 -15.89 -13.37
CA ASN A 243 2.27 -17.07 -14.24
C ASN A 243 1.74 -16.67 -15.61
N ASN A 244 2.65 -16.25 -16.49
CA ASN A 244 2.32 -15.60 -17.76
C ASN A 244 3.32 -15.97 -18.84
N SER A 245 2.87 -16.15 -20.08
CA SER A 245 3.76 -16.31 -21.24
C SER A 245 4.28 -14.98 -21.81
N VAL A 246 3.72 -13.86 -21.33
CA VAL A 246 4.09 -12.48 -21.68
C VAL A 246 4.94 -11.83 -20.59
N PRO A 247 5.57 -10.66 -20.83
CA PRO A 247 6.29 -9.94 -19.78
C PRO A 247 5.43 -9.70 -18.54
N VAL A 248 6.06 -9.79 -17.37
CA VAL A 248 5.41 -9.54 -16.09
C VAL A 248 5.24 -8.06 -15.85
N ILE A 249 6.30 -7.28 -16.08
CA ILE A 249 6.30 -5.83 -15.96
C ILE A 249 6.87 -5.25 -17.24
N ARG A 250 6.16 -4.29 -17.82
CA ARG A 250 6.69 -3.45 -18.90
C ARG A 250 6.56 -1.99 -18.49
N GLN A 251 7.70 -1.30 -18.39
CA GLN A 251 7.71 0.15 -18.25
C GLN A 251 7.91 0.79 -19.64
N VAL A 252 6.99 1.68 -20.00
CA VAL A 252 6.93 2.35 -21.31
C VAL A 252 6.83 3.87 -21.13
N ASP A 253 7.22 4.60 -22.17
CA ASP A 253 6.80 5.96 -22.49
C ASP A 253 6.95 7.03 -21.40
N ASP A 254 8.13 7.70 -21.44
CA ASP A 254 8.46 9.09 -21.02
C ASP A 254 9.61 9.33 -20.02
N ALA A 255 10.37 8.31 -19.64
CA ALA A 255 11.53 8.41 -18.75
C ALA A 255 11.28 8.98 -17.33
N ARG A 256 10.02 9.31 -16.96
CA ARG A 256 9.65 9.82 -15.62
C ARG A 256 9.18 8.71 -14.66
N GLY A 257 8.89 7.53 -15.19
CA GLY A 257 8.42 6.39 -14.40
C GLY A 257 9.50 5.81 -13.48
N LEU A 258 9.05 5.29 -12.33
CA LEU A 258 9.87 4.53 -11.38
C LEU A 258 9.14 3.25 -11.02
N VAL A 259 9.73 2.09 -11.32
CA VAL A 259 9.28 0.80 -10.81
C VAL A 259 10.23 0.34 -9.71
N VAL A 260 9.68 0.09 -8.52
CA VAL A 260 10.35 -0.64 -7.45
C VAL A 260 9.68 -1.99 -7.33
N VAL A 261 10.41 -3.09 -7.52
CA VAL A 261 9.88 -4.45 -7.37
C VAL A 261 10.77 -5.31 -6.50
N ILE A 262 10.22 -5.86 -5.42
CA ILE A 262 10.95 -6.72 -4.49
C ILE A 262 10.22 -8.04 -4.22
N ASP A 263 11.00 -9.09 -3.92
CA ASP A 263 10.51 -10.41 -3.51
C ASP A 263 9.55 -11.06 -4.55
N GLY A 264 9.85 -10.91 -5.84
CA GLY A 264 8.99 -11.38 -6.94
C GLY A 264 9.29 -12.81 -7.41
N ASN A 265 8.25 -13.53 -7.85
CA ASN A 265 8.36 -14.86 -8.43
C ASN A 265 7.59 -14.95 -9.75
N PHE A 266 8.32 -15.10 -10.86
CA PHE A 266 7.80 -15.01 -12.22
C PHE A 266 7.99 -16.35 -12.96
N SER A 267 6.92 -16.88 -13.51
CA SER A 267 6.86 -18.22 -14.11
C SER A 267 5.98 -18.26 -15.36
N GLY A 268 5.95 -19.43 -16.02
CA GLY A 268 5.36 -19.61 -17.36
C GLY A 268 6.37 -19.20 -18.42
N GLY A 269 6.51 -17.89 -18.62
CA GLY A 269 7.48 -17.25 -19.49
C GLY A 269 7.36 -17.61 -20.98
N SER A 270 8.21 -16.97 -21.78
CA SER A 270 8.45 -17.32 -23.17
C SER A 270 9.87 -16.95 -23.55
N SER A 271 10.49 -17.74 -24.43
CA SER A 271 11.82 -17.44 -25.00
C SER A 271 11.85 -16.16 -25.86
N LYS A 272 10.69 -15.55 -26.13
CA LYS A 272 10.58 -14.26 -26.84
C LYS A 272 10.85 -13.04 -25.94
N TYR A 273 10.65 -13.17 -24.63
CA TYR A 273 10.54 -12.03 -23.74
C TYR A 273 11.48 -12.11 -22.53
N ALA A 274 11.91 -10.96 -22.03
CA ALA A 274 12.40 -10.86 -20.66
C ALA A 274 11.22 -10.81 -19.68
N ALA A 275 11.42 -11.23 -18.43
CA ALA A 275 10.36 -11.15 -17.42
C ALA A 275 10.00 -9.70 -17.08
N ILE A 276 11.01 -8.82 -16.97
CA ILE A 276 10.83 -7.37 -16.84
C ILE A 276 11.41 -6.67 -18.08
N GLU A 277 10.61 -5.85 -18.74
CA GLU A 277 11.02 -4.99 -19.86
C GLU A 277 10.99 -3.52 -19.42
N ASN A 278 12.15 -2.98 -19.05
CA ASN A 278 12.30 -1.56 -18.75
C ASN A 278 12.79 -0.82 -20.00
N SER A 279 11.85 -0.35 -20.82
CA SER A 279 12.19 0.34 -22.08
C SER A 279 12.55 1.80 -21.87
N GLN A 280 12.02 2.42 -20.82
CA GLN A 280 12.25 3.81 -20.40
C GLN A 280 12.05 3.93 -18.89
N GLY A 281 12.58 4.99 -18.27
CA GLY A 281 12.42 5.25 -16.84
C GLY A 281 13.33 4.39 -15.96
N VAL A 282 13.12 4.50 -14.65
CA VAL A 282 14.01 3.88 -13.66
C VAL A 282 13.41 2.60 -13.10
N LEU A 283 14.24 1.58 -12.93
CA LEU A 283 13.91 0.30 -12.32
C LEU A 283 14.83 0.02 -11.14
N TYR A 284 14.22 -0.28 -9.99
CA TYR A 284 14.87 -0.92 -8.86
C TYR A 284 14.24 -2.31 -8.66
N ALA A 285 15.04 -3.37 -8.71
CA ALA A 285 14.58 -4.74 -8.54
C ALA A 285 15.42 -5.50 -7.50
N ARG A 286 14.80 -6.22 -6.57
CA ARG A 286 15.48 -6.98 -5.50
C ARG A 286 14.82 -8.33 -5.26
N ASN A 287 15.60 -9.39 -5.06
CA ASN A 287 15.09 -10.74 -4.77
C ASN A 287 14.05 -11.24 -5.79
N ILE A 288 14.35 -11.16 -7.08
CA ILE A 288 13.47 -11.65 -8.14
C ILE A 288 13.91 -13.05 -8.57
N ARG A 289 12.94 -13.95 -8.73
CA ARG A 289 13.12 -15.26 -9.35
C ARG A 289 12.28 -15.33 -10.62
N THR A 290 12.85 -15.84 -11.70
CA THR A 290 12.18 -15.97 -13.00
C THR A 290 12.34 -17.37 -13.57
N SER A 291 11.38 -17.85 -14.35
CA SER A 291 11.46 -19.14 -15.06
C SER A 291 10.69 -19.08 -16.38
N GLY A 292 11.18 -19.77 -17.42
CA GLY A 292 10.58 -19.80 -18.76
C GLY A 292 10.84 -18.56 -19.64
N TYR A 293 11.37 -17.47 -19.08
CA TYR A 293 11.71 -16.25 -19.83
C TYR A 293 13.10 -16.31 -20.47
N LYS A 294 13.29 -15.57 -21.56
CA LYS A 294 14.60 -15.40 -22.23
C LYS A 294 15.67 -14.82 -21.29
N ALA A 295 15.27 -13.90 -20.43
CA ALA A 295 16.11 -13.21 -19.47
C ALA A 295 15.27 -12.70 -18.29
N ALA A 296 15.92 -12.38 -17.17
CA ALA A 296 15.23 -11.77 -16.04
C ALA A 296 14.81 -10.32 -16.34
N ILE A 297 15.72 -9.51 -16.88
CA ILE A 297 15.47 -8.09 -17.19
C ILE A 297 16.05 -7.74 -18.57
N ASN A 298 15.27 -7.00 -19.36
CA ASN A 298 15.78 -6.19 -20.47
C ASN A 298 15.64 -4.71 -20.08
N ASN A 299 16.77 -4.05 -19.82
CA ASN A 299 16.82 -2.64 -19.45
C ASN A 299 17.39 -1.82 -20.60
N GLN A 300 16.52 -1.22 -21.41
CA GLN A 300 16.90 -0.37 -22.54
C GLN A 300 17.90 -1.06 -23.49
N GLY A 301 17.68 -2.35 -23.77
CA GLY A 301 18.55 -3.19 -24.60
C GLY A 301 19.64 -3.94 -23.82
N LYS A 302 19.96 -3.53 -22.57
CA LYS A 302 20.90 -4.24 -21.70
C LYS A 302 20.23 -5.45 -21.05
N ILE A 303 20.70 -6.64 -21.39
CA ILE A 303 20.14 -7.89 -20.87
C ILE A 303 20.78 -8.26 -19.52
N VAL A 304 19.94 -8.51 -18.52
CA VAL A 304 20.30 -9.21 -17.28
C VAL A 304 19.85 -10.66 -17.42
N ALA A 305 20.81 -11.51 -17.79
CA ALA A 305 20.59 -12.94 -18.00
C ALA A 305 20.35 -13.70 -16.68
N GLY A 306 19.93 -14.95 -16.81
CA GLY A 306 19.69 -15.84 -15.67
C GLY A 306 18.28 -15.75 -15.10
N ASN A 307 18.06 -16.51 -14.03
CA ASN A 307 16.77 -16.72 -13.37
C ASN A 307 16.66 -16.08 -11.98
N ILE A 308 17.70 -15.41 -11.51
CA ILE A 308 17.76 -14.79 -10.19
C ILE A 308 18.32 -13.36 -10.32
N VAL A 309 17.63 -12.39 -9.74
CA VAL A 309 18.11 -11.02 -9.56
C VAL A 309 18.19 -10.72 -8.07
N ASN A 310 19.42 -10.66 -7.53
CA ASN A 310 19.63 -10.36 -6.12
C ASN A 310 19.32 -8.89 -5.79
N GLU A 311 19.86 -7.98 -6.60
CA GLU A 311 19.57 -6.54 -6.58
C GLU A 311 20.03 -5.93 -7.92
N PHE A 312 19.20 -5.07 -8.51
CA PHE A 312 19.44 -4.38 -9.77
C PHE A 312 18.89 -2.96 -9.67
N VAL A 313 19.67 -2.00 -10.17
CA VAL A 313 19.26 -0.60 -10.34
C VAL A 313 19.58 -0.24 -11.79
N SER A 314 18.62 0.33 -12.51
CA SER A 314 18.80 0.69 -13.92
C SER A 314 19.83 1.82 -14.12
N GLU A 315 20.00 2.65 -13.09
CA GLU A 315 20.93 3.77 -13.02
C GLU A 315 22.04 3.51 -12.00
N GLN A 316 23.09 4.35 -12.03
CA GLN A 316 24.15 4.29 -11.02
C GLN A 316 23.60 4.63 -9.62
N PRO A 317 23.83 3.78 -8.60
CA PRO A 317 23.53 4.14 -7.22
C PRO A 317 24.39 5.28 -6.69
N TYR A 318 23.79 6.14 -5.87
CA TYR A 318 24.41 7.30 -5.24
C TYR A 318 24.86 6.99 -3.82
N ARG A 319 25.99 7.58 -3.42
CA ARG A 319 26.54 7.53 -2.05
C ARG A 319 27.39 8.77 -1.81
N LEU A 320 27.39 9.29 -0.57
CA LEU A 320 28.24 10.43 -0.20
C LEU A 320 29.55 10.01 0.47
N PHE A 321 29.63 8.78 0.99
CA PHE A 321 30.81 8.21 1.64
C PHE A 321 31.26 6.91 0.93
N LYS A 322 32.48 6.41 1.22
CA LYS A 322 33.02 5.16 0.65
C LYS A 322 32.37 3.93 1.32
N VAL A 323 31.09 3.71 1.02
CA VAL A 323 30.25 2.64 1.58
C VAL A 323 29.70 1.75 0.46
N LYS A 324 29.14 0.59 0.81
CA LYS A 324 28.47 -0.29 -0.18
C LYS A 324 27.39 0.46 -0.96
N ARG A 325 27.15 0.05 -2.21
CA ARG A 325 26.17 0.67 -3.12
C ARG A 325 24.79 -0.01 -3.11
N ASN A 326 24.59 -0.97 -2.21
CA ASN A 326 23.34 -1.71 -2.07
C ASN A 326 22.38 -1.00 -1.13
N SER A 327 21.09 -1.33 -1.22
CA SER A 327 20.11 -0.97 -0.20
C SER A 327 20.47 -1.56 1.18
N LEU A 328 19.80 -1.11 2.24
CA LEU A 328 20.02 -1.63 3.59
C LEU A 328 19.53 -3.07 3.74
N ARG A 329 18.58 -3.50 2.89
CA ARG A 329 17.99 -4.85 2.90
C ARG A 329 17.44 -5.21 4.28
N MET A 330 16.69 -4.26 4.86
CA MET A 330 16.13 -4.42 6.19
C MET A 330 15.17 -5.62 6.22
N PRO A 331 15.11 -6.37 7.33
CA PRO A 331 14.12 -7.43 7.49
C PRO A 331 12.69 -6.88 7.36
N VAL A 332 11.91 -7.49 6.48
CA VAL A 332 10.51 -7.11 6.25
C VAL A 332 9.60 -8.09 6.98
N LEU A 333 8.94 -7.63 8.04
CA LEU A 333 7.92 -8.42 8.72
C LEU A 333 6.55 -8.21 8.06
N GLU A 334 5.77 -9.29 8.01
CA GLU A 334 4.36 -9.20 7.61
C GLU A 334 3.55 -8.50 8.69
N THR A 335 2.60 -7.67 8.27
CA THR A 335 1.60 -7.13 9.19
C THR A 335 0.87 -8.28 9.85
N PRO A 336 0.79 -8.33 11.20
CA PRO A 336 0.06 -9.37 11.91
C PRO A 336 -1.37 -9.49 11.37
N ASN A 337 -1.80 -10.73 11.11
CA ASN A 337 -3.18 -10.99 10.73
C ASN A 337 -4.07 -10.86 11.98
N ILE A 338 -4.93 -9.85 11.99
CA ILE A 338 -5.93 -9.68 13.06
C ILE A 338 -7.13 -10.52 12.66
N VAL A 339 -7.14 -11.78 13.13
CA VAL A 339 -8.29 -12.67 12.93
C VAL A 339 -9.50 -12.03 13.60
N PRO A 340 -10.61 -11.77 12.87
CA PRO A 340 -11.82 -11.24 13.47
C PRO A 340 -12.33 -12.18 14.57
N ASP A 341 -12.70 -11.61 15.73
CA ASP A 341 -13.36 -12.38 16.77
C ASP A 341 -14.83 -12.66 16.38
N GLU A 342 -15.48 -13.61 17.04
CA GLU A 342 -16.92 -13.84 16.86
C GLU A 342 -17.71 -12.61 17.33
N LEU A 343 -18.87 -12.32 16.72
CA LEU A 343 -19.68 -11.12 17.06
C LEU A 343 -20.02 -11.02 18.57
N LYS A 344 -20.09 -12.14 19.29
CA LYS A 344 -20.33 -12.15 20.74
C LYS A 344 -19.19 -11.47 21.54
N ASP A 345 -17.98 -11.42 20.98
CA ASP A 345 -16.79 -10.81 21.58
C ASP A 345 -16.59 -9.36 21.14
N TRP A 346 -17.52 -8.85 20.32
CA TRP A 346 -17.60 -7.47 19.92
C TRP A 346 -18.50 -6.71 20.89
N VAL A 347 -18.24 -5.41 21.04
CA VAL A 347 -19.17 -4.52 21.74
C VAL A 347 -19.20 -3.15 21.10
N SER A 348 -20.40 -2.59 21.02
CA SER A 348 -20.63 -1.27 20.46
C SER A 348 -20.42 -0.19 21.51
N VAL A 349 -19.74 0.89 21.13
CA VAL A 349 -19.66 2.09 22.01
C VAL A 349 -21.03 2.70 22.29
N THR A 350 -22.04 2.47 21.42
CA THR A 350 -23.39 3.00 21.62
C THR A 350 -24.16 2.28 22.73
N GLU A 351 -23.79 1.04 23.06
CA GLU A 351 -24.36 0.31 24.21
C GLU A 351 -24.04 1.01 25.54
N PHE A 352 -22.96 1.79 25.58
CA PHE A 352 -22.53 2.57 26.74
C PHE A 352 -22.90 4.06 26.64
N GLY A 353 -23.72 4.44 25.65
CA GLY A 353 -24.27 5.79 25.52
C GLY A 353 -23.50 6.74 24.60
N ALA A 354 -22.51 6.27 23.83
CA ALA A 354 -21.88 7.08 22.80
C ALA A 354 -22.92 7.47 21.73
N LYS A 355 -22.91 8.74 21.29
CA LYS A 355 -23.89 9.27 20.33
C LYS A 355 -23.18 9.97 19.17
N SER A 356 -23.57 9.60 17.96
CA SER A 356 -23.13 10.25 16.73
C SER A 356 -23.67 11.69 16.61
N GLY A 357 -22.95 12.53 15.88
CA GLY A 357 -23.36 13.88 15.48
C GLY A 357 -22.53 15.02 16.07
N PHE A 358 -21.36 14.73 16.66
CA PHE A 358 -20.44 15.71 17.27
C PHE A 358 -21.04 16.66 18.33
N LYS A 359 -22.19 16.31 18.89
CA LYS A 359 -22.89 17.13 19.91
C LYS A 359 -22.62 16.66 21.33
N ASN A 360 -22.61 15.35 21.53
CA ASN A 360 -22.45 14.75 22.84
C ASN A 360 -21.04 14.21 22.98
N ASP A 361 -20.40 14.52 24.10
CA ASP A 361 -19.13 13.93 24.45
C ASP A 361 -19.30 12.41 24.66
N SER A 362 -18.58 11.63 23.84
CA SER A 362 -18.63 10.17 23.87
C SER A 362 -17.47 9.55 24.67
N THR A 363 -16.59 10.37 25.27
CA THR A 363 -15.34 9.90 25.91
C THR A 363 -15.58 8.84 26.97
N GLU A 364 -16.48 9.09 27.92
CA GLU A 364 -16.78 8.16 29.01
C GLU A 364 -17.41 6.86 28.49
N ALA A 365 -18.35 6.97 27.55
CA ALA A 365 -19.02 5.82 26.95
C ALA A 365 -18.03 4.91 26.19
N ILE A 366 -17.12 5.51 25.43
CA ILE A 366 -16.07 4.79 24.70
C ILE A 366 -15.14 4.08 25.70
N GLN A 367 -14.73 4.77 26.77
CA GLN A 367 -13.86 4.17 27.78
C GLN A 367 -14.56 2.99 28.49
N LYS A 368 -15.84 3.12 28.84
CA LYS A 368 -16.65 2.02 29.40
C LYS A 368 -16.74 0.82 28.45
N ALA A 369 -16.86 1.05 27.15
CA ALA A 369 -16.86 -0.03 26.16
C ALA A 369 -15.53 -0.78 26.13
N ILE A 370 -14.41 -0.06 26.16
CA ILE A 370 -13.06 -0.63 26.26
C ILE A 370 -12.89 -1.46 27.55
N ASP A 371 -13.41 -0.94 28.67
CA ASP A 371 -13.27 -1.58 29.98
C ASP A 371 -14.29 -2.71 30.22
N SER A 372 -15.15 -3.03 29.25
CA SER A 372 -16.16 -4.09 29.35
C SER A 372 -15.61 -5.52 29.38
N GLY A 373 -14.31 -5.69 29.08
CA GLY A 373 -13.65 -7.00 28.95
C GLY A 373 -13.75 -7.63 27.56
N LYS A 374 -14.42 -6.98 26.60
CA LYS A 374 -14.54 -7.44 25.20
C LYS A 374 -13.26 -7.17 24.42
N SER A 375 -12.95 -8.04 23.46
CA SER A 375 -11.70 -7.96 22.70
C SER A 375 -11.79 -7.08 21.46
N THR A 376 -12.99 -6.94 20.88
CA THR A 376 -13.24 -6.04 19.75
C THR A 376 -14.21 -4.92 20.14
N ILE A 377 -13.74 -3.68 20.08
CA ILE A 377 -14.55 -2.48 20.31
C ILE A 377 -14.88 -1.86 18.96
N TYR A 378 -16.15 -1.63 18.66
CA TYR A 378 -16.52 -1.02 17.39
C TYR A 378 -17.41 0.21 17.55
N PHE A 379 -17.24 1.12 16.59
CA PHE A 379 -18.00 2.34 16.46
C PHE A 379 -18.90 2.15 15.26
N PRO A 380 -20.24 2.06 15.44
CA PRO A 380 -21.17 2.24 14.35
C PRO A 380 -20.81 3.48 13.54
N LYS A 381 -20.95 3.42 12.21
CA LYS A 381 -20.62 4.55 11.34
C LYS A 381 -21.25 5.84 11.89
N GLY A 382 -20.41 6.80 12.22
CA GLY A 382 -20.87 8.04 12.86
C GLY A 382 -19.80 9.07 13.10
N GLU A 383 -20.20 10.10 13.83
CA GLU A 383 -19.42 11.30 14.14
C GLU A 383 -19.32 11.46 15.65
N TYR A 384 -18.18 11.10 16.23
CA TYR A 384 -18.01 11.04 17.68
C TYR A 384 -17.12 12.17 18.17
N LEU A 385 -17.67 12.98 19.09
CA LEU A 385 -16.91 14.00 19.82
C LEU A 385 -16.24 13.33 21.02
N ILE A 386 -14.96 13.62 21.22
CA ILE A 386 -14.23 13.24 22.43
C ILE A 386 -13.58 14.48 23.06
N SER A 387 -13.43 14.45 24.37
CA SER A 387 -12.89 15.55 25.17
C SER A 387 -11.58 15.23 25.89
N ASN A 388 -11.20 13.94 25.95
CA ASN A 388 -9.98 13.49 26.61
C ASN A 388 -9.46 12.18 25.97
N THR A 389 -8.29 11.72 26.42
CA THR A 389 -7.66 10.47 26.00
C THR A 389 -8.59 9.27 26.15
N ILE A 390 -8.58 8.41 25.15
CA ILE A 390 -9.15 7.07 25.16
C ILE A 390 -8.01 6.06 25.38
N TYR A 391 -8.04 5.35 26.51
CA TYR A 391 -6.99 4.41 26.89
C TYR A 391 -7.31 3.02 26.36
N LEU A 392 -6.48 2.52 25.46
CA LEU A 392 -6.58 1.17 24.91
C LEU A 392 -5.86 0.19 25.85
N ARG A 393 -6.62 -0.50 26.70
CA ARG A 393 -6.13 -1.33 27.81
C ARG A 393 -6.92 -2.63 27.98
N GLY A 394 -6.52 -3.45 28.94
CA GLY A 394 -7.24 -4.66 29.30
C GLY A 394 -7.26 -5.67 28.16
N ASN A 395 -8.43 -6.21 27.84
CA ASN A 395 -8.60 -7.28 26.84
C ASN A 395 -8.67 -6.80 25.39
N VAL A 396 -8.53 -5.49 25.14
CA VAL A 396 -8.68 -4.93 23.79
C VAL A 396 -7.59 -5.45 22.86
N LYS A 397 -8.04 -6.08 21.76
CA LYS A 397 -7.24 -6.54 20.62
C LYS A 397 -7.53 -5.70 19.37
N ARG A 398 -8.76 -5.22 19.19
CA ARG A 398 -9.17 -4.44 18.01
C ARG A 398 -10.10 -3.31 18.38
N ILE A 399 -9.83 -2.14 17.82
CA ILE A 399 -10.76 -1.01 17.79
C ILE A 399 -11.02 -0.61 16.34
N ILE A 400 -12.28 -0.58 15.93
CA ILE A 400 -12.69 -0.38 14.53
C ILE A 400 -13.80 0.66 14.37
N GLY A 401 -13.58 1.61 13.46
CA GLY A 401 -14.43 2.77 13.29
C GLY A 401 -15.65 2.59 12.39
N MET A 402 -15.81 1.52 11.62
CA MET A 402 -16.84 1.42 10.55
C MET A 402 -16.96 2.70 9.70
N GLU A 403 -15.81 3.30 9.34
CA GLU A 403 -15.71 4.59 8.64
C GLU A 403 -16.07 5.85 9.46
N SER A 404 -16.04 5.76 10.79
CA SER A 404 -16.41 6.84 11.71
C SER A 404 -15.38 7.95 11.80
N ALA A 405 -15.90 9.16 12.04
CA ALA A 405 -15.15 10.36 12.31
C ALA A 405 -14.94 10.57 13.81
N ILE A 406 -13.74 10.99 14.20
CA ILE A 406 -13.43 11.42 15.56
C ILE A 406 -13.07 12.91 15.56
N LEU A 407 -13.77 13.69 16.38
CA LEU A 407 -13.46 15.09 16.62
C LEU A 407 -12.94 15.24 18.05
N ALA A 408 -11.66 15.52 18.21
CA ALA A 408 -11.03 15.69 19.53
C ALA A 408 -11.01 17.17 19.92
N LYS A 409 -11.96 17.64 20.74
CA LYS A 409 -12.18 19.08 20.97
C LYS A 409 -12.34 19.53 22.43
N GLY A 410 -12.25 18.63 23.40
CA GLY A 410 -12.31 18.99 24.82
C GLY A 410 -11.15 19.84 25.31
N GLU A 411 -11.30 20.41 26.52
CA GLU A 411 -10.32 21.29 27.15
C GLU A 411 -8.99 20.58 27.46
N ALA A 412 -9.00 19.26 27.71
CA ALA A 412 -7.79 18.49 27.95
C ALA A 412 -6.79 18.58 26.79
N PHE A 413 -7.27 18.69 25.54
CA PHE A 413 -6.43 18.81 24.35
C PHE A 413 -5.83 20.20 24.14
N GLN A 414 -6.01 21.15 25.07
CA GLN A 414 -5.19 22.36 25.11
C GLN A 414 -3.75 22.03 25.51
N ASP A 415 -3.56 21.00 26.34
CA ASP A 415 -2.27 20.40 26.56
C ASP A 415 -1.89 19.55 25.33
N ARG A 416 -0.77 19.94 24.70
CA ARG A 416 -0.26 19.30 23.48
C ARG A 416 0.33 17.91 23.73
N GLU A 417 0.50 17.52 24.98
CA GLU A 417 0.99 16.20 25.37
C GLU A 417 -0.13 15.15 25.50
N ILE A 418 -1.40 15.56 25.46
CA ILE A 418 -2.55 14.66 25.61
C ILE A 418 -2.93 14.05 24.25
N PRO A 419 -2.80 12.71 24.06
CA PRO A 419 -3.16 12.05 22.81
C PRO A 419 -4.66 11.71 22.74
N VAL A 420 -5.16 11.44 21.54
CA VAL A 420 -6.52 10.89 21.35
C VAL A 420 -6.60 9.43 21.82
N PHE A 421 -5.83 8.54 21.20
CA PHE A 421 -5.72 7.14 21.60
C PHE A 421 -4.36 6.90 22.24
N ARG A 422 -4.35 6.29 23.42
CA ARG A 422 -3.12 5.87 24.10
C ARG A 422 -3.14 4.38 24.36
N LEU A 423 -2.17 3.66 23.80
CA LEU A 423 -1.98 2.23 24.08
C LEU A 423 -1.29 2.06 25.43
N GLU A 424 -2.00 1.46 26.38
CA GLU A 424 -1.51 1.16 27.73
C GLU A 424 -1.23 -0.34 27.89
N SER A 425 -0.94 -0.85 29.09
CA SER A 425 -0.81 -2.30 29.29
C SER A 425 -2.15 -3.05 29.07
N GLY A 426 -2.05 -4.26 28.54
CA GLY A 426 -3.20 -5.13 28.25
C GLY A 426 -2.76 -6.57 27.94
N THR A 427 -3.72 -7.44 27.67
CA THR A 427 -3.48 -8.89 27.59
C THR A 427 -3.16 -9.40 26.18
N SER A 428 -3.54 -8.67 25.13
CA SER A 428 -3.26 -9.07 23.74
C SER A 428 -1.88 -8.60 23.28
N ASP A 429 -1.11 -9.50 22.67
CA ASP A 429 0.21 -9.21 22.07
C ASP A 429 0.15 -8.20 20.92
N VAL A 430 -1.00 -8.15 20.23
CA VAL A 430 -1.25 -7.26 19.10
C VAL A 430 -2.53 -6.47 19.33
N VAL A 431 -2.46 -5.16 19.13
CA VAL A 431 -3.62 -4.26 19.14
C VAL A 431 -3.72 -3.55 17.80
N SER A 432 -4.91 -3.47 17.22
CA SER A 432 -5.15 -2.76 15.96
C SER A 432 -6.15 -1.62 16.09
N ILE A 433 -5.84 -0.47 15.48
CA ILE A 433 -6.76 0.67 15.29
C ILE A 433 -7.10 0.79 13.81
N GLU A 434 -8.38 0.69 13.46
CA GLU A 434 -8.80 0.56 12.07
C GLU A 434 -9.97 1.49 11.68
N ARG A 435 -9.96 1.99 10.44
CA ARG A 435 -11.12 2.61 9.77
C ARG A 435 -11.70 3.86 10.46
N PHE A 436 -10.83 4.70 10.99
CA PHE A 436 -11.19 6.03 11.50
C PHE A 436 -10.66 7.14 10.59
N TRP A 437 -11.30 8.30 10.71
CA TRP A 437 -10.68 9.54 10.29
C TRP A 437 -10.80 10.64 11.34
N ALA A 438 -9.71 11.35 11.56
CA ALA A 438 -9.66 12.55 12.39
C ALA A 438 -10.34 13.70 11.66
N MET A 439 -11.29 14.33 12.34
CA MET A 439 -12.05 15.45 11.79
C MET A 439 -11.25 16.76 11.88
N TYR A 440 -11.37 17.59 10.85
CA TYR A 440 -10.81 18.94 10.84
C TYR A 440 -11.29 19.75 12.05
N GLY A 441 -10.38 20.52 12.64
CA GLY A 441 -10.63 21.29 13.85
C GLY A 441 -10.47 20.50 15.15
N SER A 442 -10.00 19.25 15.09
CA SER A 442 -9.46 18.56 16.27
C SER A 442 -8.29 19.36 16.87
N LYS A 443 -8.26 19.47 18.20
CA LYS A 443 -7.25 20.20 18.97
C LYS A 443 -6.10 19.31 19.45
N ALA A 444 -6.32 18.00 19.54
CA ALA A 444 -5.30 17.05 19.97
C ALA A 444 -4.08 17.12 19.06
N ASN A 445 -2.90 17.28 19.66
CA ASN A 445 -1.64 17.31 18.92
C ASN A 445 -1.25 15.89 18.46
N TYR A 446 -1.35 14.89 19.33
CA TYR A 446 -1.12 13.48 18.99
C TYR A 446 -2.46 12.75 18.86
N TRP A 447 -2.61 11.98 17.79
CA TRP A 447 -3.79 11.14 17.59
C TRP A 447 -3.57 9.73 18.14
N VAL A 448 -2.38 9.15 17.95
CA VAL A 448 -1.98 7.92 18.64
C VAL A 448 -0.71 8.15 19.42
N GLU A 449 -0.70 7.63 20.65
CA GLU A 449 0.51 7.37 21.41
C GLU A 449 0.63 5.89 21.74
N GLN A 450 1.75 5.28 21.37
CA GLN A 450 2.12 3.94 21.82
C GLN A 450 2.92 4.02 23.11
N ALA A 451 2.26 3.79 24.26
CA ALA A 451 2.88 3.80 25.58
C ALA A 451 3.14 2.39 26.17
N ASP A 452 2.90 1.35 25.37
CA ASP A 452 3.16 -0.04 25.73
C ASP A 452 3.84 -0.79 24.56
N SER A 453 4.68 -1.77 24.91
CA SER A 453 5.57 -2.46 23.94
C SER A 453 4.86 -3.49 23.06
N ARG A 454 3.58 -3.80 23.35
CA ARG A 454 2.71 -4.65 22.53
C ARG A 454 2.70 -4.16 21.07
N THR A 455 2.56 -5.08 20.14
CA THR A 455 2.60 -4.75 18.72
C THR A 455 1.37 -3.92 18.35
N LEU A 456 1.58 -2.77 17.72
CA LEU A 456 0.50 -1.90 17.26
C LEU A 456 0.35 -2.00 15.74
N VAL A 457 -0.89 -2.13 15.27
CA VAL A 457 -1.26 -2.08 13.85
C VAL A 457 -2.19 -0.89 13.63
N LEU A 458 -1.78 0.03 12.75
CA LEU A 458 -2.58 1.17 12.31
C LEU A 458 -2.98 0.94 10.86
N ARG A 459 -4.29 0.89 10.58
CA ARG A 459 -4.77 0.46 9.27
C ARG A 459 -5.99 1.25 8.78
N ASN A 460 -5.97 1.68 7.52
CA ASN A 460 -7.05 2.41 6.87
C ASN A 460 -7.46 3.67 7.66
N LEU A 461 -6.47 4.47 8.04
CA LEU A 461 -6.66 5.66 8.91
C LEU A 461 -6.35 6.94 8.15
N MET A 462 -7.14 7.98 8.39
CA MET A 462 -6.68 9.36 8.18
C MET A 462 -6.60 10.03 9.54
N MET A 463 -5.41 10.27 10.08
CA MET A 463 -5.25 10.72 11.47
C MET A 463 -4.28 11.91 11.60
N GLY A 464 -4.08 12.40 12.82
CA GLY A 464 -3.09 13.43 13.14
C GLY A 464 -1.69 12.84 13.38
N ASN A 465 -0.98 13.36 14.38
CA ASN A 465 0.38 12.93 14.69
C ASN A 465 0.43 11.57 15.43
N TYR A 466 1.55 10.88 15.31
CA TYR A 466 1.87 9.67 16.05
C TYR A 466 3.15 9.85 16.87
N ARG A 467 3.19 9.26 18.07
CA ARG A 467 4.44 9.05 18.82
C ARG A 467 4.47 7.74 19.59
N ASN A 468 5.66 7.33 20.04
CA ASN A 468 5.84 6.26 21.01
C ASN A 468 6.70 6.71 22.20
N THR A 469 6.39 6.22 23.40
CA THR A 469 7.19 6.46 24.62
C THR A 469 7.99 5.24 25.07
N VAL A 470 7.72 4.08 24.47
CA VAL A 470 8.43 2.82 24.69
C VAL A 470 8.88 2.20 23.37
N SER A 471 9.91 1.36 23.39
CA SER A 471 10.25 0.56 22.22
C SER A 471 9.15 -0.49 21.96
N GLY A 472 8.96 -0.85 20.70
CA GLY A 472 7.91 -1.79 20.30
C GLY A 472 7.89 -1.99 18.79
N LYS A 473 6.93 -2.79 18.33
CA LYS A 473 6.67 -3.00 16.90
C LYS A 473 5.46 -2.19 16.47
N LEU A 474 5.59 -1.48 15.36
CA LEU A 474 4.51 -0.75 14.71
C LEU A 474 4.36 -1.18 13.25
N PHE A 475 3.13 -1.44 12.85
CA PHE A 475 2.77 -1.69 11.45
C PHE A 475 1.79 -0.63 10.98
N ILE A 476 2.07 -0.01 9.83
CA ILE A 476 1.24 1.04 9.24
C ILE A 476 0.81 0.58 7.85
N GLU A 477 -0.50 0.50 7.60
CA GLU A 477 -1.07 0.09 6.32
C GLU A 477 -2.15 1.07 5.84
N ASP A 478 -1.95 1.69 4.68
CA ASP A 478 -2.94 2.60 4.10
C ASP A 478 -3.36 3.71 5.08
N VAL A 479 -2.38 4.54 5.46
CA VAL A 479 -2.58 5.62 6.42
C VAL A 479 -2.20 6.97 5.82
N ALA A 480 -3.04 7.98 6.04
CA ALA A 480 -2.65 9.38 5.96
C ALA A 480 -2.49 9.93 7.38
N GLY A 481 -1.39 10.61 7.64
CA GLY A 481 -1.10 11.24 8.92
C GLY A 481 -0.41 12.58 8.73
N ASP A 482 -0.07 13.23 9.83
CA ASP A 482 0.73 14.46 9.81
C ASP A 482 2.19 14.13 10.17
N VAL A 483 2.56 14.24 11.45
CA VAL A 483 3.92 14.02 11.96
C VAL A 483 4.05 12.64 12.59
N TRP A 484 5.20 12.01 12.36
CA TRP A 484 5.51 10.70 12.89
C TRP A 484 6.83 10.73 13.66
N GLU A 485 6.76 10.41 14.96
CA GLU A 485 7.94 10.35 15.82
C GLU A 485 8.17 8.92 16.30
N PHE A 486 9.29 8.34 15.87
CA PHE A 486 9.72 7.01 16.24
C PHE A 486 10.96 7.10 17.12
N ASN A 487 10.85 6.64 18.37
CA ASN A 487 11.95 6.62 19.33
C ASN A 487 12.32 5.16 19.65
N ARG A 488 13.46 4.68 19.13
CA ARG A 488 13.96 3.30 19.28
C ARG A 488 12.90 2.23 18.96
N GLN A 489 12.07 2.52 17.95
CA GLN A 489 10.96 1.66 17.54
C GLN A 489 11.31 0.87 16.27
N SER A 490 10.70 -0.31 16.09
CA SER A 490 10.74 -1.05 14.82
C SER A 490 9.44 -0.86 14.06
N VAL A 491 9.52 -0.30 12.86
CA VAL A 491 8.36 0.19 12.10
C VAL A 491 8.37 -0.37 10.69
N TRP A 492 7.24 -0.94 10.27
CA TRP A 492 7.00 -1.40 8.90
C TRP A 492 5.80 -0.70 8.28
N VAL A 493 6.02 0.00 7.18
CA VAL A 493 5.03 0.84 6.51
C VAL A 493 4.71 0.31 5.13
N ARG A 494 3.42 0.21 4.83
CA ARG A 494 2.86 -0.10 3.50
C ARG A 494 1.88 1.00 3.13
N GLN A 495 2.33 1.90 2.26
CA GLN A 495 1.68 3.17 1.99
C GLN A 495 1.61 4.07 3.23
N LEU A 496 2.28 5.22 3.19
CA LEU A 496 2.04 6.33 4.12
C LEU A 496 1.94 7.64 3.35
N ASN A 497 0.93 8.45 3.69
CA ASN A 497 0.77 9.82 3.20
C ASN A 497 0.99 10.84 4.33
N THR A 498 1.79 11.88 4.10
CA THR A 498 2.00 12.99 5.06
C THR A 498 1.88 14.36 4.40
N GLU A 499 1.02 15.26 4.89
CA GLU A 499 0.73 16.54 4.21
C GLU A 499 0.86 17.77 5.11
N ILE A 500 2.00 17.90 5.78
CA ILE A 500 2.25 18.98 6.74
C ILE A 500 3.53 19.77 6.42
N ASN A 501 3.50 21.08 6.70
CA ASN A 501 4.59 22.03 6.43
C ASN A 501 5.63 22.08 7.56
N GLN A 502 6.21 20.93 7.87
CA GLN A 502 7.23 20.73 8.91
C GLN A 502 7.96 19.41 8.66
N ARG A 503 8.92 19.06 9.53
CA ARG A 503 9.50 17.72 9.54
C ARG A 503 8.40 16.67 9.67
N LYS A 504 8.32 15.76 8.70
CA LYS A 504 7.23 14.77 8.58
C LYS A 504 7.52 13.52 9.42
N ILE A 505 8.72 12.97 9.31
CA ILE A 505 9.10 11.73 10.00
C ILE A 505 10.43 11.91 10.72
N LEU A 506 10.46 11.59 12.01
CA LEU A 506 11.68 11.41 12.81
C LEU A 506 11.86 9.93 13.12
N ASN A 507 12.99 9.36 12.72
CA ASN A 507 13.48 8.06 13.19
C ASN A 507 14.67 8.26 14.12
N ASN A 508 14.41 8.25 15.43
CA ASN A 508 15.40 8.43 16.48
C ASN A 508 15.86 7.06 17.01
N GLY A 509 16.98 6.54 16.49
CA GLY A 509 17.58 5.28 16.92
C GLY A 509 16.75 4.02 16.62
N GLY A 510 15.72 4.12 15.78
CA GLY A 510 14.83 3.02 15.41
C GLY A 510 15.16 2.37 14.06
N SER A 511 14.36 1.37 13.70
CA SER A 511 14.37 0.71 12.39
C SER A 511 13.09 1.07 11.64
N LEU A 512 13.18 1.81 10.54
CA LEU A 512 12.07 2.26 9.73
C LEU A 512 12.16 1.69 8.31
N TRP A 513 11.23 0.81 7.97
CA TRP A 513 11.10 0.27 6.62
C TRP A 513 9.81 0.76 5.96
N ILE A 514 9.89 1.34 4.77
CA ILE A 514 8.74 1.91 4.06
C ILE A 514 8.63 1.39 2.63
N LEU A 515 7.48 0.81 2.29
CA LEU A 515 7.06 0.52 0.91
C LEU A 515 6.00 1.55 0.49
N GLY A 516 6.43 2.54 -0.30
CA GLY A 516 5.58 3.62 -0.79
C GLY A 516 5.33 4.73 0.25
N LEU A 517 5.99 5.86 0.05
CA LEU A 517 5.78 7.10 0.81
C LEU A 517 5.23 8.18 -0.12
N LYS A 518 4.17 8.88 0.26
CA LYS A 518 3.74 10.10 -0.43
C LYS A 518 3.76 11.27 0.54
N THR A 519 4.29 12.40 0.11
CA THR A 519 4.33 13.59 0.96
C THR A 519 3.86 14.84 0.23
N GLU A 520 3.21 15.75 0.94
CA GLU A 520 2.98 17.12 0.49
C GLU A 520 3.48 18.17 1.47
N LYS A 521 3.60 19.39 0.95
CA LYS A 521 4.14 20.58 1.62
C LYS A 521 5.64 20.47 1.95
N ALA A 522 6.29 21.60 2.19
CA ALA A 522 7.71 21.68 2.54
C ALA A 522 7.96 21.13 3.95
N GLY A 523 9.22 21.07 4.37
CA GLY A 523 9.69 20.42 5.59
C GLY A 523 10.39 19.10 5.30
N THR A 524 11.47 18.81 6.02
CA THR A 524 12.24 17.56 5.89
C THR A 524 11.32 16.33 5.90
N ILE A 525 11.53 15.45 4.93
CA ILE A 525 10.71 14.25 4.71
C ILE A 525 11.00 13.20 5.77
N ILE A 526 12.27 12.81 5.91
CA ILE A 526 12.70 11.92 6.99
C ILE A 526 14.03 12.41 7.55
N GLU A 527 14.08 12.51 8.88
CA GLU A 527 15.31 12.68 9.64
C GLU A 527 15.60 11.38 10.41
N THR A 528 16.81 10.84 10.23
CA THR A 528 17.28 9.62 10.93
C THR A 528 18.51 9.96 11.76
N ILE A 529 18.42 9.75 13.07
CA ILE A 529 19.45 10.13 14.04
C ILE A 529 19.77 8.98 15.02
N ASN A 530 20.83 9.17 15.81
CA ASN A 530 21.18 8.30 16.94
C ASN A 530 21.33 6.83 16.55
N GLY A 531 21.99 6.55 15.42
CA GLY A 531 22.24 5.19 14.94
C GLY A 531 21.04 4.51 14.27
N GLY A 532 19.97 5.26 13.99
CA GLY A 532 18.78 4.73 13.32
C GLY A 532 19.06 4.18 11.93
N MET A 533 18.14 3.33 11.45
CA MET A 533 18.17 2.75 10.11
C MET A 533 16.86 3.04 9.39
N THR A 534 16.93 3.66 8.21
CA THR A 534 15.75 3.96 7.39
C THR A 534 15.93 3.42 5.96
N GLU A 535 14.99 2.60 5.49
CA GLU A 535 14.90 2.13 4.10
C GLU A 535 13.56 2.57 3.48
N VAL A 536 13.63 3.36 2.40
CA VAL A 536 12.46 3.81 1.62
C VAL A 536 12.47 3.19 0.22
N LEU A 537 11.42 2.45 -0.10
CA LEU A 537 11.25 1.71 -1.35
C LEU A 537 10.08 2.27 -2.16
N GLY A 538 10.40 3.29 -2.95
CA GLY A 538 9.49 4.02 -3.82
C GLY A 538 8.54 4.95 -3.08
N GLY A 539 7.89 5.83 -3.83
CA GLY A 539 7.08 6.90 -3.29
C GLY A 539 7.25 8.22 -4.07
N LEU A 540 6.40 9.19 -3.75
CA LEU A 540 6.40 10.51 -4.36
C LEU A 540 6.50 11.64 -3.32
N ILE A 541 7.54 12.47 -3.44
CA ILE A 541 7.62 13.77 -2.79
C ILE A 541 6.92 14.81 -3.67
N TYR A 542 5.95 15.52 -3.11
CA TYR A 542 5.19 16.54 -3.85
C TYR A 542 4.95 17.80 -3.01
N PRO A 543 5.90 18.75 -2.94
CA PRO A 543 5.76 19.96 -2.11
C PRO A 543 4.58 20.86 -2.51
N ALA A 544 3.92 20.56 -3.64
CA ALA A 544 2.71 21.21 -4.13
C ALA A 544 2.89 22.73 -4.24
N SER A 545 2.03 23.51 -3.60
CA SER A 545 2.07 24.98 -3.61
C SER A 545 3.06 25.61 -2.63
N THR A 546 3.72 24.81 -1.78
CA THR A 546 4.67 25.36 -0.81
C THR A 546 6.05 25.58 -1.42
N GLN A 547 6.77 26.55 -0.87
CA GLN A 547 8.15 26.83 -1.19
C GLN A 547 9.08 26.12 -0.20
N VAL A 548 10.05 25.39 -0.76
CA VAL A 548 11.05 24.64 0.00
C VAL A 548 12.27 25.55 0.14
N SER A 549 12.74 25.74 1.37
CA SER A 549 13.95 26.53 1.60
C SER A 549 15.15 25.90 0.86
N PRO A 550 16.02 26.69 0.20
CA PRO A 550 17.23 26.17 -0.44
C PRO A 550 18.11 25.32 0.48
N ASP A 551 18.13 25.66 1.77
CA ASP A 551 18.95 25.00 2.80
C ASP A 551 18.24 23.83 3.48
N GLU A 552 16.99 23.54 3.13
CA GLU A 552 16.21 22.45 3.73
C GLU A 552 16.48 21.12 2.99
N PRO A 553 17.06 20.10 3.66
CA PRO A 553 17.22 18.78 3.08
C PRO A 553 15.90 18.00 3.08
N ALA A 554 15.63 17.27 1.99
CA ALA A 554 14.51 16.31 1.98
C ALA A 554 14.78 15.15 2.96
N PHE A 555 15.99 14.61 2.96
CA PHE A 555 16.41 13.55 3.87
C PHE A 555 17.63 13.96 4.68
N ILE A 556 17.61 13.68 5.97
CA ILE A 556 18.74 13.88 6.89
C ILE A 556 19.10 12.53 7.52
N SER A 557 20.38 12.18 7.48
CA SER A 557 20.97 11.04 8.19
C SER A 557 22.14 11.56 9.01
N GLN A 558 22.07 11.44 10.35
CA GLN A 558 23.14 11.88 11.24
C GLN A 558 23.63 10.71 12.07
N GLU A 559 24.89 10.32 11.85
CA GLU A 559 25.53 9.15 12.48
C GLU A 559 24.63 7.90 12.40
N SER A 560 23.98 7.75 11.24
CA SER A 560 22.88 6.80 11.01
C SER A 560 23.00 6.14 9.63
N GLN A 561 22.04 5.27 9.31
CA GLN A 561 21.99 4.55 8.04
C GLN A 561 20.72 4.88 7.26
N LEU A 562 20.90 5.17 5.97
CA LEU A 562 19.82 5.55 5.07
C LEU A 562 19.94 4.83 3.73
N SER A 563 18.85 4.27 3.23
CA SER A 563 18.70 3.90 1.82
C SER A 563 17.37 4.38 1.27
N VAL A 564 17.41 5.04 0.11
CA VAL A 564 16.24 5.70 -0.48
C VAL A 564 16.16 5.41 -1.96
N VAL A 565 14.98 4.96 -2.39
CA VAL A 565 14.53 4.92 -3.78
C VAL A 565 13.24 5.72 -3.83
N ILE A 566 13.21 6.88 -4.49
CA ILE A 566 12.04 7.77 -4.46
C ILE A 566 12.02 8.73 -5.65
N GLY A 567 10.85 9.24 -6.02
CA GLY A 567 10.72 10.35 -6.96
C GLY A 567 10.15 11.60 -6.31
N GLU A 568 10.43 12.74 -6.92
CA GLU A 568 9.86 14.05 -6.61
C GLU A 568 9.09 14.54 -7.85
N SER A 569 7.96 15.21 -7.63
CA SER A 569 7.29 16.03 -8.65
C SER A 569 7.27 17.47 -8.16
N GLN A 570 7.50 18.43 -9.06
CA GLN A 570 7.28 19.84 -8.77
C GLN A 570 6.88 20.61 -10.03
N TYR A 571 5.74 21.31 -9.95
CA TYR A 571 5.17 22.10 -11.02
C TYR A 571 5.26 23.62 -10.78
N ASN A 572 5.58 24.05 -9.56
CA ASN A 572 5.79 25.45 -9.19
C ASN A 572 7.29 25.80 -9.15
N ARG A 573 7.66 26.96 -9.72
CA ARG A 573 9.05 27.47 -9.67
C ARG A 573 9.39 27.86 -8.23
N GLY A 574 10.29 27.10 -7.59
CA GLY A 574 10.82 27.38 -6.24
C GLY A 574 10.47 26.38 -5.14
N GLY A 575 9.59 25.40 -5.41
CA GLY A 575 9.20 24.42 -4.39
C GLY A 575 9.91 23.07 -4.47
N ARG A 576 11.02 22.94 -5.19
CA ARG A 576 11.76 21.66 -5.27
C ARG A 576 12.88 21.64 -4.23
N TYR A 577 13.18 20.49 -3.67
CA TYR A 577 14.33 20.34 -2.77
C TYR A 577 15.63 20.56 -3.53
N GLN A 578 16.44 21.53 -3.10
CA GLN A 578 17.79 21.71 -3.65
C GLN A 578 18.74 20.67 -3.08
N ILE A 579 18.64 20.42 -1.77
CA ILE A 579 19.34 19.36 -1.07
C ILE A 579 18.42 18.15 -0.97
N MET A 580 18.70 17.09 -1.73
CA MET A 580 17.92 15.87 -1.62
C MET A 580 18.33 15.07 -0.39
N ILE A 581 19.63 14.94 -0.13
CA ILE A 581 20.14 14.14 1.00
C ILE A 581 21.26 14.90 1.69
N GLN A 582 21.20 14.99 3.01
CA GLN A 582 22.29 15.38 3.89
C GLN A 582 22.67 14.17 4.75
N ASP A 583 23.94 13.75 4.70
CA ASP A 583 24.44 12.58 5.44
C ASP A 583 25.70 12.95 6.21
N THR A 584 25.69 12.68 7.51
CA THR A 584 26.79 12.95 8.44
C THR A 584 27.32 11.64 9.00
N LYS A 585 28.63 11.41 8.84
CA LYS A 585 29.34 10.26 9.40
C LYS A 585 30.66 10.70 10.00
N GLY A 586 30.94 10.30 11.23
CA GLY A 586 32.15 10.69 11.96
C GLY A 586 32.32 12.20 12.09
N GLY A 587 31.22 12.94 12.28
CA GLY A 587 31.20 14.40 12.39
C GLY A 587 31.35 15.16 11.06
N VAL A 588 31.55 14.47 9.93
CA VAL A 588 31.66 15.09 8.60
C VAL A 588 30.31 15.03 7.90
N THR A 589 29.78 16.18 7.51
CA THR A 589 28.52 16.31 6.75
C THR A 589 28.79 16.44 5.25
N ARG A 590 28.04 15.72 4.43
CA ARG A 590 28.04 15.83 2.97
C ARG A 590 26.62 15.95 2.45
N ILE A 591 26.46 16.54 1.26
CA ILE A 591 25.16 16.75 0.63
C ILE A 591 25.10 16.16 -0.78
N LEU A 592 23.93 15.62 -1.13
CA LEU A 592 23.55 15.25 -2.49
C LEU A 592 22.49 16.23 -2.98
N GLU A 593 22.90 17.12 -3.87
CA GLU A 593 22.00 18.10 -4.47
C GLU A 593 21.20 17.50 -5.63
N ASN A 594 20.00 18.05 -5.85
CA ASN A 594 19.10 17.63 -6.91
C ASN A 594 19.70 17.73 -8.33
N ARG A 595 20.62 18.67 -8.57
CA ARG A 595 21.27 18.87 -9.87
C ARG A 595 22.11 17.67 -10.31
N ASN A 596 22.46 16.80 -9.38
CA ASN A 596 23.23 15.57 -9.63
C ASN A 596 22.34 14.33 -9.84
N LEU A 597 21.01 14.49 -9.75
CA LEU A 597 20.03 13.42 -9.88
C LEU A 597 19.32 13.49 -11.25
N PRO A 598 18.82 12.35 -11.76
CA PRO A 598 17.89 12.35 -12.89
C PRO A 598 16.70 13.27 -12.62
N ARG A 599 16.28 14.00 -13.65
CA ARG A 599 15.10 14.87 -13.56
C ARG A 599 13.82 14.04 -13.68
N ARG A 600 12.78 14.48 -12.98
CA ARG A 600 11.45 13.87 -13.07
C ARG A 600 10.37 14.93 -12.80
N ALA A 601 9.45 15.14 -13.74
CA ALA A 601 8.25 15.97 -13.53
C ALA A 601 8.53 17.32 -12.81
N GLY A 602 9.58 18.03 -13.25
CA GLY A 602 10.07 19.30 -12.68
C GLY A 602 10.82 19.19 -11.34
N GLY A 603 10.79 18.03 -10.68
CA GLY A 603 11.66 17.64 -9.58
C GLY A 603 12.76 16.65 -10.01
N SER A 604 13.08 15.73 -9.10
CA SER A 604 14.21 14.81 -9.18
C SER A 604 13.80 13.35 -8.95
N LEU A 605 14.66 12.40 -9.28
CA LEU A 605 14.46 10.99 -8.99
C LEU A 605 15.74 10.43 -8.36
N VAL A 606 15.61 9.68 -7.27
CA VAL A 606 16.70 8.94 -6.61
C VAL A 606 16.57 7.47 -6.98
N PRO A 607 17.39 6.93 -7.91
CA PRO A 607 17.29 5.52 -8.31
C PRO A 607 17.65 4.56 -7.18
N LEU A 608 18.68 4.94 -6.42
CA LEU A 608 19.08 4.36 -5.16
C LEU A 608 20.11 5.30 -4.50
N TYR A 609 19.86 5.71 -3.27
CA TYR A 609 20.90 6.21 -2.37
C TYR A 609 21.28 5.12 -1.37
N SER A 610 22.58 5.03 -1.05
CA SER A 610 23.09 4.20 0.03
C SER A 610 24.04 4.96 0.95
N GLY A 611 23.63 5.11 2.20
CA GLY A 611 24.38 5.66 3.33
C GLY A 611 24.57 4.62 4.43
N SER A 612 24.90 3.37 4.08
CA SER A 612 25.14 2.31 5.08
C SER A 612 26.40 2.56 5.93
N ASN A 613 26.56 1.84 7.04
CA ASN A 613 27.80 1.83 7.83
C ASN A 613 28.81 0.77 7.36
N SER A 614 28.44 -0.06 6.38
CA SER A 614 29.34 -1.07 5.82
C SER A 614 30.31 -0.45 4.82
N ALA A 615 31.60 -0.48 5.12
CA ALA A 615 32.65 -0.10 4.18
C ALA A 615 32.55 -0.94 2.90
N GLU A 616 32.84 -0.30 1.76
CA GLU A 616 33.16 -1.03 0.53
C GLU A 616 34.48 -1.78 0.78
N LYS A 617 34.46 -3.12 0.75
CA LYS A 617 35.72 -3.87 0.72
C LYS A 617 36.45 -3.43 -0.53
N GLU A 618 37.71 -2.98 -0.40
CA GLU A 618 38.55 -2.80 -1.57
C GLU A 618 38.61 -4.14 -2.31
N GLN A 619 38.24 -4.13 -3.59
CA GLN A 619 38.59 -5.24 -4.46
C GLN A 619 40.11 -5.36 -4.38
N GLU A 620 40.61 -6.43 -3.75
CA GLU A 620 41.98 -6.86 -3.94
C GLU A 620 42.17 -6.90 -5.46
N LYS A 621 43.03 -5.99 -5.96
CA LYS A 621 43.49 -6.08 -7.34
C LYS A 621 44.02 -7.51 -7.49
N PRO A 622 43.66 -8.25 -8.55
CA PRO A 622 44.30 -9.54 -8.78
C PRO A 622 45.81 -9.27 -8.79
N GLU A 623 46.51 -9.82 -7.82
CA GLU A 623 47.97 -9.79 -7.82
C GLU A 623 48.38 -10.33 -9.17
N LYS A 624 49.05 -9.49 -9.97
CA LYS A 624 49.76 -9.95 -11.13
C LYS A 624 50.79 -10.95 -10.60
N CYS A 625 50.49 -12.24 -10.71
CA CYS A 625 51.48 -13.29 -10.64
C CYS A 625 52.49 -13.02 -11.76
N TRP A 626 53.57 -12.34 -11.41
CA TRP A 626 54.82 -12.37 -12.13
C TRP A 626 55.64 -13.54 -11.59
N LEU A 627 56.35 -14.20 -12.51
CA LEU A 627 57.39 -15.23 -12.33
C LEU A 627 56.81 -16.66 -12.21
N PHE A 628 57.27 -17.64 -13.00
CA PHE A 628 58.67 -17.93 -13.33
C PHE A 628 58.93 -18.36 -14.79
N LYS A 629 60.22 -18.25 -15.12
CA LYS A 629 60.96 -18.67 -16.32
C LYS A 629 60.71 -20.10 -16.77
#